data_AF-A0A7S3I5T0-F1
#
_entry.id   AF-A0A7S3I5T0-F1
#
_cell.length_a   1.000
_cell.length_b   1.000
_cell.length_c   1.000
_cell.angle_alpha   90.00
_cell.angle_beta   90.00
_cell.angle_gamma   90.00
#
_symmetry.space_group_name_H-M   'P 1'
#
loop_
_entity.id
_entity.type
_entity.pdbx_description
1 polymer ?
#
loop_
_entity_poly.entity_id
_entity_poly.type
_entity_poly.pdbx_seq_one_letter_code
_entity_poly.pdbx_strand_id
1 'polypeptide(L)'
;MGLTEIPADINQLTQLESINLSGNRLTGLRGIEDLQALREINAQNNKIVQLHPELQDLYTLESLNLIGNPIVNQHPKLARIDNDEGAVQEALNTYFATSGSFGGSGGLSTTNLHGTGGTAQ
;
A
#
# COMPACT_ATOMS: atom_id res chain seq x y z
N MET A 1 -17.27 -2.82 19.73
CA MET A 1 -16.83 -1.48 19.29
C MET A 1 -15.53 -1.69 18.52
N GLY A 2 -15.26 -0.97 17.44
CA GLY A 2 -14.06 -1.17 16.62
C GLY A 2 -13.56 0.17 16.07
N LEU A 3 -12.26 0.26 15.81
CA LEU A 3 -11.62 1.50 15.36
C LEU A 3 -12.12 1.90 13.98
N THR A 4 -12.49 3.16 13.81
CA THR A 4 -12.83 3.76 12.51
C THR A 4 -11.64 4.48 11.88
N GLU A 5 -10.66 4.84 12.68
CA GLU A 5 -9.40 5.48 12.29
C GLU A 5 -8.25 4.96 13.16
N ILE A 6 -7.03 5.09 12.66
CA ILE A 6 -5.82 4.77 13.40
C ILE A 6 -5.47 6.00 14.26
N PRO A 7 -5.26 5.85 15.59
CA PRO A 7 -4.90 6.97 16.45
C PRO A 7 -3.58 7.62 16.02
N ALA A 8 -3.55 8.95 15.92
CA ALA A 8 -2.37 9.69 15.47
C ALA A 8 -1.12 9.46 16.34
N ASP A 9 -1.30 9.14 17.63
CA ASP A 9 -0.19 8.87 18.55
C ASP A 9 0.63 7.63 18.15
N ILE A 10 0.10 6.75 17.29
CA ILE A 10 0.83 5.56 16.85
C ILE A 10 2.09 5.92 16.07
N ASN A 11 2.12 7.06 15.37
CA ASN A 11 3.28 7.54 14.60
C ASN A 11 4.50 7.82 15.49
N GLN A 12 4.33 7.92 16.82
CA GLN A 12 5.46 8.05 17.75
C GLN A 12 6.22 6.73 17.98
N LEU A 13 5.64 5.60 17.60
CA LEU A 13 6.25 4.28 17.75
C LEU A 13 7.19 3.97 16.58
N THR A 14 8.21 4.80 16.37
CA THR A 14 9.11 4.74 15.20
C THR A 14 9.88 3.42 15.03
N GLN A 15 9.92 2.58 16.06
CA GLN A 15 10.52 1.23 16.04
C GLN A 15 9.48 0.11 15.87
N LEU A 16 8.22 0.44 15.56
CA LEU A 16 7.17 -0.55 15.38
C LEU A 16 7.39 -1.32 14.08
N GLU A 17 7.64 -2.62 14.19
CA GLU A 17 7.85 -3.49 13.02
C GLU A 17 6.58 -4.21 12.54
N SER A 18 5.61 -4.45 13.43
CA SER A 18 4.39 -5.18 13.09
C SER A 18 3.18 -4.55 13.75
N ILE A 19 2.11 -4.38 12.98
CA ILE A 19 0.84 -3.82 13.45
C ILE A 19 -0.34 -4.71 13.06
N ASN A 20 -1.17 -5.04 14.06
CA ASN A 20 -2.41 -5.78 13.86
C ASN A 20 -3.63 -4.86 14.05
N LEU A 21 -4.25 -4.52 12.93
CA LEU A 21 -5.47 -3.73 12.82
C LEU A 21 -6.69 -4.59 12.46
N SER A 22 -6.58 -5.91 12.54
CA SER A 22 -7.63 -6.83 12.09
C SER A 22 -8.95 -6.68 12.84
N GLY A 23 -10.06 -6.88 12.14
CA GLY A 23 -11.40 -6.90 12.76
C GLY A 23 -11.91 -5.54 13.23
N ASN A 24 -11.38 -4.45 12.66
CA ASN A 24 -11.84 -3.08 12.94
C ASN A 24 -12.83 -2.59 11.87
N ARG A 25 -13.07 -1.28 11.82
CA ARG A 25 -13.97 -0.61 10.88
C ARG A 25 -13.23 0.46 10.06
N LEU A 26 -11.93 0.29 9.88
CA LEU A 26 -11.08 1.23 9.16
C LEU A 26 -11.51 1.32 7.69
N THR A 27 -11.62 2.53 7.16
CA THR A 27 -11.92 2.79 5.74
C THR A 27 -10.67 3.04 4.90
N GLY A 28 -9.53 3.22 5.56
CA GLY A 28 -8.20 3.38 4.99
C GLY A 28 -7.13 3.16 6.06
N LEU A 29 -5.87 3.30 5.68
CA LEU A 29 -4.71 3.07 6.56
C LEU A 29 -3.93 4.35 6.85
N ARG A 30 -4.58 5.52 6.92
CA ARG A 30 -3.86 6.76 7.25
C ARG A 30 -3.42 6.75 8.72
N GLY A 31 -2.31 7.42 9.01
CA GLY A 31 -1.71 7.50 10.34
C GLY A 31 -0.70 6.40 10.64
N ILE A 32 -0.05 5.84 9.62
CA ILE A 32 1.09 4.89 9.78
C ILE A 32 2.23 5.17 8.78
N GLU A 33 2.10 6.18 7.92
CA GLU A 33 3.06 6.58 6.88
C GLU A 33 4.46 6.93 7.44
N ASP A 34 4.52 7.42 8.68
CA ASP A 34 5.79 7.78 9.34
C ASP A 34 6.48 6.59 10.01
N LEU A 35 5.84 5.41 10.05
CA LEU A 35 6.37 4.23 10.74
C LEU A 35 7.34 3.46 9.83
N GLN A 36 8.49 4.08 9.57
CA GLN A 36 9.54 3.62 8.65
C GLN A 36 10.22 2.30 9.05
N ALA A 37 9.90 1.73 10.22
CA ALA A 37 10.35 0.41 10.64
C ALA A 37 9.30 -0.69 10.38
N LEU A 38 8.09 -0.35 9.91
CA LEU A 38 7.03 -1.33 9.68
C LEU A 38 7.42 -2.32 8.59
N ARG A 39 7.35 -3.60 8.95
CA ARG A 39 7.57 -4.75 8.08
C ARG A 39 6.28 -5.52 7.82
N GLU A 40 5.32 -5.47 8.75
CA GLU A 40 4.07 -6.22 8.66
C GLU A 40 2.84 -5.38 9.03
N ILE A 41 1.85 -5.35 8.14
CA ILE A 41 0.53 -4.77 8.39
C ILE A 41 -0.55 -5.82 8.20
N ASN A 42 -1.24 -6.17 9.29
CA ASN A 42 -2.44 -7.01 9.22
C ASN A 42 -3.70 -6.17 9.41
N ALA A 43 -4.39 -5.84 8.32
CA ALA A 43 -5.64 -5.06 8.33
C ALA A 43 -6.84 -5.86 7.81
N GLN A 44 -6.83 -7.18 7.97
CA GLN A 44 -7.93 -8.04 7.54
C GLN A 44 -9.27 -7.66 8.20
N ASN A 45 -10.37 -7.97 7.52
CA ASN A 45 -11.73 -7.81 8.03
C ASN A 45 -12.04 -6.37 8.49
N ASN A 46 -11.66 -5.38 7.68
CA ASN A 46 -11.97 -3.97 7.87
C ASN A 46 -12.99 -3.49 6.79
N LYS A 47 -13.07 -2.17 6.56
CA LYS A 47 -13.91 -1.52 5.53
C LYS A 47 -13.06 -0.72 4.55
N ILE A 48 -11.82 -1.14 4.31
CA ILE A 48 -10.87 -0.41 3.46
C ILE A 48 -11.35 -0.46 2.00
N VAL A 49 -11.65 0.71 1.46
CA VAL A 49 -12.11 0.88 0.07
C VAL A 49 -10.99 1.39 -0.84
N GLN A 50 -9.99 2.06 -0.28
CA GLN A 50 -8.86 2.64 -1.02
C GLN A 50 -7.61 2.73 -0.14
N LEU A 51 -6.44 2.72 -0.78
CA LEU A 51 -5.17 3.06 -0.14
C LEU A 51 -4.77 4.48 -0.53
N HIS A 52 -3.91 5.10 0.28
CA HIS A 52 -3.40 6.45 0.07
C HIS A 52 -1.96 6.38 -0.44
N PRO A 53 -1.52 7.29 -1.33
CA PRO A 53 -0.22 7.20 -1.99
C PRO A 53 0.96 7.09 -1.03
N GLU A 54 0.89 7.76 0.13
CA GLU A 54 1.98 7.78 1.13
C GLU A 54 2.26 6.39 1.74
N LEU A 55 1.37 5.40 1.54
CA LEU A 55 1.65 4.01 1.90
C LEU A 55 2.83 3.41 1.10
N GLN A 56 3.17 3.98 -0.07
CA GLN A 56 4.36 3.63 -0.85
C GLN A 56 5.67 4.08 -0.19
N ASP A 57 5.62 4.96 0.82
CA ASP A 57 6.79 5.47 1.51
C ASP A 57 7.25 4.51 2.63
N LEU A 58 6.52 3.42 2.88
CA LEU A 58 6.89 2.35 3.80
C LEU A 58 7.79 1.32 3.10
N TYR A 59 9.02 1.72 2.76
CA TYR A 59 9.96 0.89 1.99
C TYR A 59 10.38 -0.42 2.68
N THR A 60 10.22 -0.50 4.01
CA THR A 60 10.52 -1.70 4.81
C THR A 60 9.36 -2.70 4.85
N LEU A 61 8.20 -2.37 4.28
CA LEU A 61 7.00 -3.20 4.37
C LEU A 61 7.15 -4.46 3.51
N GLU A 62 7.12 -5.61 4.15
CA GLU A 62 7.31 -6.93 3.53
C GLU A 62 6.02 -7.75 3.50
N SER A 63 5.08 -7.48 4.42
CA SER A 63 3.79 -8.15 4.46
C SER A 63 2.62 -7.17 4.61
N LEU A 64 1.61 -7.37 3.77
CA LEU A 64 0.36 -6.64 3.80
C LEU A 64 -0.81 -7.62 3.65
N ASN A 65 -1.70 -7.64 4.64
CA ASN A 65 -2.91 -8.45 4.60
C ASN A 65 -4.17 -7.57 4.64
N LEU A 66 -4.90 -7.55 3.52
CA LEU A 66 -6.16 -6.83 3.34
C LEU A 66 -7.36 -7.77 3.13
N ILE A 67 -7.23 -9.08 3.37
CA ILE A 67 -8.33 -10.05 3.21
C ILE A 67 -9.59 -9.56 3.94
N GLY A 68 -10.75 -9.69 3.30
CA GLY A 68 -12.03 -9.26 3.88
C GLY A 68 -12.28 -7.75 3.84
N ASN A 69 -11.52 -7.00 3.04
CA ASN A 69 -11.79 -5.59 2.75
C ASN A 69 -12.41 -5.39 1.35
N PRO A 70 -13.29 -4.38 1.17
CA PRO A 70 -13.87 -4.05 -0.13
C PRO A 70 -12.85 -3.83 -1.27
N ILE A 71 -11.69 -3.23 -0.98
CA ILE A 71 -10.63 -2.98 -1.98
C ILE A 71 -10.17 -4.26 -2.69
N VAL A 72 -10.20 -5.40 -2.01
CA VAL A 72 -9.77 -6.70 -2.55
C VAL A 72 -10.69 -7.18 -3.67
N ASN A 73 -11.96 -6.77 -3.68
CA ASN A 73 -12.90 -7.13 -4.74
C ASN A 73 -12.50 -6.53 -6.09
N GLN A 74 -11.92 -5.32 -6.07
CA GLN A 74 -11.45 -4.62 -7.27
C GLN A 74 -9.97 -4.90 -7.55
N HIS A 75 -9.18 -5.16 -6.50
CA HIS A 75 -7.75 -5.41 -6.59
C HIS A 75 -7.36 -6.70 -5.85
N PRO A 76 -7.67 -7.90 -6.40
CA PRO A 76 -7.41 -9.17 -5.72
C PRO A 76 -5.93 -9.42 -5.39
N LYS A 77 -5.02 -8.83 -6.17
CA LYS A 77 -3.57 -8.90 -5.92
C LYS A 77 -3.14 -8.26 -4.60
N LEU A 78 -3.94 -7.33 -4.07
CA LEU A 78 -3.70 -6.70 -2.77
C LEU A 78 -4.24 -7.52 -1.59
N ALA A 79 -4.90 -8.68 -1.84
CA ALA A 79 -5.54 -9.46 -0.78
C ALA A 79 -4.54 -9.82 0.34
N ARG A 80 -3.41 -10.40 -0.05
CA ARG A 80 -2.37 -10.83 0.87
C ARG A 80 -1.04 -10.90 0.13
N ILE A 81 -0.02 -10.28 0.71
CA ILE A 81 1.36 -10.30 0.26
C ILE A 81 2.19 -10.63 1.50
N ASP A 82 3.08 -11.61 1.40
CA ASP A 82 3.79 -12.17 2.55
C ASP A 82 5.29 -12.26 2.27
N ASN A 83 6.10 -11.63 3.12
CA ASN A 83 7.55 -11.82 3.27
C ASN A 83 8.31 -11.96 1.94
N ASP A 84 7.90 -11.17 0.96
CA ASP A 84 8.48 -11.16 -0.36
C ASP A 84 9.04 -9.76 -0.61
N GLU A 85 10.36 -9.67 -0.57
CA GLU A 85 11.13 -8.43 -0.61
C GLU A 85 10.81 -7.68 -1.92
N GLY A 86 10.10 -6.56 -1.78
CA GLY A 86 9.68 -5.73 -2.91
C GLY A 86 8.34 -6.10 -3.54
N ALA A 87 7.73 -7.25 -3.24
CA ALA A 87 6.41 -7.61 -3.78
C ALA A 87 5.31 -6.67 -3.30
N VAL A 88 5.39 -6.20 -2.05
CA VAL A 88 4.46 -5.17 -1.54
C VAL A 88 4.59 -3.90 -2.36
N GLN A 89 5.81 -3.44 -2.62
CA GLN A 89 6.04 -2.23 -3.40
C GLN A 89 5.57 -2.39 -4.85
N GLU A 90 5.82 -3.54 -5.47
CA GLU A 90 5.32 -3.85 -6.81
C GLU A 90 3.79 -3.80 -6.85
N ALA A 91 3.12 -4.38 -5.86
CA ALA A 91 1.67 -4.40 -5.78
C ALA A 91 1.09 -3.00 -5.54
N LEU A 92 1.70 -2.21 -4.65
CA LEU A 92 1.31 -0.82 -4.42
C LEU A 92 1.52 0.03 -5.69
N ASN A 93 2.69 -0.06 -6.32
CA ASN A 93 2.98 0.64 -7.57
C ASN A 93 1.96 0.28 -8.66
N THR A 94 1.67 -1.01 -8.81
CA THR A 94 0.66 -1.50 -9.78
C THR A 94 -0.72 -0.98 -9.45
N TYR A 95 -1.12 -1.02 -8.17
CA TYR A 95 -2.38 -0.46 -7.70
C TYR A 95 -2.50 1.01 -8.07
N PHE A 96 -1.53 1.85 -7.69
CA PHE A 96 -1.61 3.29 -7.94
C PHE A 96 -1.47 3.67 -9.42
N ALA A 97 -0.74 2.90 -10.22
CA ALA A 97 -0.67 3.08 -11.66
C ALA A 97 -1.99 2.74 -12.37
N THR A 98 -2.72 1.74 -11.87
CA THR A 98 -3.98 1.26 -12.48
C THR A 98 -5.22 1.93 -11.92
N SER A 99 -5.18 2.36 -10.65
CA SER A 99 -6.23 3.13 -9.99
C SER A 99 -6.22 4.61 -10.39
N GLY A 100 -5.59 4.94 -11.53
CA GLY A 100 -5.37 6.28 -12.07
C GLY A 100 -6.65 7.07 -12.29
N SER A 101 -7.15 7.69 -11.22
CA SER A 101 -7.84 8.97 -11.21
C SER A 101 -7.77 9.55 -9.79
N PHE A 102 -6.54 9.78 -9.31
CA PHE A 102 -6.34 10.86 -8.34
C PHE A 102 -6.09 12.11 -9.17
N GLY A 103 -7.10 12.99 -9.24
CA GLY A 103 -6.98 14.29 -9.89
C GLY A 103 -5.94 15.13 -9.16
N GLY A 104 -4.69 15.08 -9.63
CA GLY A 104 -3.57 15.83 -9.09
C GLY A 104 -2.42 15.74 -10.08
N SER A 105 -2.21 16.80 -10.84
CA SER A 105 -1.11 16.99 -11.77
C SER A 105 0.25 16.71 -11.11
N GLY A 106 0.93 15.64 -11.51
CA GLY A 106 2.32 15.41 -11.12
C GLY A 106 2.82 14.00 -11.45
N GLY A 107 3.54 13.86 -12.57
CA GLY A 107 4.47 12.75 -12.77
C GLY A 107 3.95 11.56 -13.58
N LEU A 108 3.62 11.75 -14.85
CA LEU A 108 3.78 10.67 -15.83
C LEU A 108 5.28 10.45 -16.05
N SER A 109 5.88 9.51 -15.34
CA SER A 109 7.17 8.92 -15.75
C SER A 109 6.91 7.55 -16.34
N THR A 110 6.22 7.52 -17.48
CA THR A 110 6.20 6.36 -18.37
C THR A 110 7.52 6.32 -19.13
N THR A 111 8.55 5.71 -18.55
CA THR A 111 9.71 5.24 -19.31
C THR A 111 9.77 3.72 -19.20
N ASN A 112 8.86 3.09 -19.94
CA ASN A 112 9.03 1.71 -20.39
C ASN A 112 9.23 1.77 -21.90
N LEU A 113 10.49 1.87 -22.33
CA LEU A 113 10.90 1.58 -23.72
C LEU A 113 12.14 0.69 -23.66
N HIS A 114 11.88 -0.61 -23.52
CA HIS A 114 12.81 -1.66 -23.92
C HIS A 114 13.08 -1.49 -25.44
N GLY A 115 14.36 -1.48 -25.81
CA GLY A 115 14.80 -1.05 -27.14
C GLY A 115 14.45 -1.98 -28.29
N THR A 116 14.48 -1.42 -29.50
CA THR A 116 14.98 -2.07 -30.73
C THR A 116 15.30 -0.98 -31.76
N GLY A 117 16.43 -1.11 -32.45
CA GLY A 117 16.63 -0.47 -33.75
C GLY A 117 17.89 0.40 -33.86
N GLY A 118 19.05 -0.24 -33.87
CA GLY A 118 20.23 0.36 -34.49
C GLY A 118 20.08 0.46 -36.01
N THR A 119 21.02 1.22 -36.58
CA THR A 119 21.34 1.43 -38.01
C THR A 119 20.45 2.41 -38.79
N ALA A 120 21.03 3.56 -39.12
CA ALA A 120 21.28 3.90 -40.51
C ALA A 120 22.56 4.75 -40.59
N GLN A 121 23.47 4.33 -41.48
CA GLN A 121 24.55 5.15 -42.02
C GLN A 121 23.97 6.22 -42.95
#